data_AF-A0A8J5U3H2-F1
#
_entry.id   AF-A0A8J5U3H2-F1
#
_cell.length_a   1.000
_cell.length_b   1.000
_cell.length_c   1.000
_cell.angle_alpha   90.00
_cell.angle_beta   90.00
_cell.angle_gamma   90.00
#
_symmetry.space_group_name_H-M   'P 1'
#
loop_
_entity.id
_entity.type
_entity.pdbx_description
1 polymer ?
#
loop_
_entity_poly.entity_id
_entity_poly.type
_entity_poly.pdbx_seq_one_letter_code
_entity_poly.pdbx_strand_id
1 'polypeptide(L)'
;MTAFIIAAIHINLCMGTLCSFVKGRPGLQKILDKLSNFDICGEFMLTEVAHGLDGRNLETTATLLPDGSYDLDTPHAGAAKAMPPTTPYCNMPRLAIVFARLIIDGKSHGVKPFLVFLSDARGMRPGITSRILPTRPGTKPLDHSLTSFRHVGLPSTALLCSTAKPENDRLAFLRHIWRIAAGTLSPSIMGISAIKVGTRIAAVYSERRTIGAADGKEGKRIMAFSTQQHPIVEGWVQGKVLHAFAHWTIDICPDLSDPTQHALASIFKATVVKASQVLRPLAERCGWQGLFAYNQISELDLTFQGNAIAEGDTLVLCIRFMSELLGGKLELPRARNRLSRLAQREEKLMTDMKSRLERIGGYKEHRGHAFDRHILPRCRTLAESIGNRMAYEAAEKWGLPSEVLTLYERICMGEDLDPLHTVEPLTQEHLPSQSSASYNTVLAQIRSESISQSDIDHYVTAPITSDKSWESFMNSLQAFKSPEEFITPLSKL
;
A
#
# COMPACT_ATOMS: atom_id res chain seq x y z
N MET A 1 -6.15 -0.13 10.17
CA MET A 1 -6.08 -0.51 8.74
C MET A 1 -7.44 -0.45 8.05
N THR A 2 -8.48 -1.19 8.46
CA THR A 2 -9.80 -1.15 7.79
C THR A 2 -10.40 0.26 7.69
N ALA A 3 -10.37 1.03 8.79
CA ALA A 3 -10.81 2.43 8.78
C ALA A 3 -10.04 3.29 7.76
N PHE A 4 -8.74 3.03 7.57
CA PHE A 4 -7.93 3.71 6.56
C PHE A 4 -8.37 3.35 5.14
N ILE A 5 -8.69 2.07 4.86
CA ILE A 5 -9.20 1.66 3.54
C ILE A 5 -10.51 2.37 3.23
N ILE A 6 -11.44 2.42 4.19
CA ILE A 6 -12.70 3.16 4.05
C ILE A 6 -12.43 4.64 3.81
N ALA A 7 -11.56 5.27 4.60
CA ALA A 7 -11.21 6.68 4.44
C ALA A 7 -10.52 6.96 3.08
N ALA A 8 -9.66 6.07 2.60
CA ALA A 8 -9.00 6.21 1.31
C ALA A 8 -10.03 6.14 0.16
N ILE A 9 -10.95 5.19 0.18
CA ILE A 9 -12.01 5.12 -0.84
C ILE A 9 -12.94 6.33 -0.74
N HIS A 10 -13.37 6.67 0.47
CA HIS A 10 -14.33 7.73 0.73
C HIS A 10 -13.77 9.13 0.41
N ILE A 11 -12.65 9.49 1.03
CA ILE A 11 -12.05 10.83 0.95
C ILE A 11 -11.22 10.98 -0.32
N ASN A 12 -10.29 10.05 -0.58
CA ASN A 12 -9.43 10.18 -1.74
C ASN A 12 -10.22 9.92 -3.03
N LEU A 13 -10.82 8.74 -3.19
CA LEU A 13 -11.41 8.37 -4.47
C LEU A 13 -12.78 9.03 -4.71
N CYS A 14 -13.75 8.84 -3.83
CA CYS A 14 -15.12 9.31 -4.05
C CYS A 14 -15.24 10.85 -3.95
N MET A 15 -14.98 11.41 -2.77
CA MET A 15 -15.06 12.86 -2.56
C MET A 15 -14.08 13.61 -3.45
N GLY A 16 -12.83 13.14 -3.53
CA GLY A 16 -11.81 13.76 -4.36
C GLY A 16 -12.16 13.84 -5.85
N THR A 17 -12.79 12.81 -6.41
CA THR A 17 -13.32 12.88 -7.78
C THR A 17 -14.52 13.81 -7.86
N LEU A 18 -15.46 13.76 -6.90
CA LEU A 18 -16.67 14.57 -6.92
C LEU A 18 -16.38 16.08 -6.83
N CYS A 19 -15.39 16.48 -6.04
CA CYS A 19 -14.92 17.86 -5.89
C CYS A 19 -14.59 18.53 -7.24
N SER A 20 -14.07 17.78 -8.21
CA SER A 20 -13.75 18.30 -9.55
C SER A 20 -14.98 18.71 -10.38
N PHE A 21 -16.19 18.33 -9.96
CA PHE A 21 -17.43 18.54 -10.72
C PHE A 21 -18.44 19.46 -10.03
N VAL A 22 -18.14 19.99 -8.84
CA VAL A 22 -19.12 20.71 -8.01
C VAL A 22 -19.38 22.14 -8.47
N LYS A 23 -18.40 22.78 -9.13
CA LYS A 23 -18.55 24.15 -9.61
C LYS A 23 -19.76 24.27 -10.54
N GLY A 24 -20.74 25.11 -10.17
CA GLY A 24 -21.98 25.31 -10.93
C GLY A 24 -23.04 24.21 -10.76
N ARG A 25 -22.84 23.26 -9.83
CA ARG A 25 -23.76 22.13 -9.58
C ARG A 25 -24.14 22.04 -8.09
N PRO A 26 -25.09 22.86 -7.60
CA PRO A 26 -25.44 22.92 -6.16
C PRO A 26 -25.95 21.58 -5.59
N GLY A 27 -26.54 20.71 -6.44
CA GLY A 27 -26.91 19.36 -6.03
C GLY A 27 -25.73 18.50 -5.59
N LEU A 28 -24.58 18.63 -6.27
CA LEU A 28 -23.36 17.90 -5.90
C LEU A 28 -22.71 18.46 -4.63
N GLN A 29 -22.83 19.77 -4.38
CA GLN A 29 -22.37 20.36 -3.11
C GLN A 29 -23.11 19.74 -1.92
N LYS A 30 -24.44 19.62 -1.98
CA LYS A 30 -25.22 18.98 -0.91
C LYS A 30 -24.82 17.51 -0.67
N ILE A 31 -24.41 16.81 -1.72
CA ILE A 31 -23.91 15.43 -1.61
C ILE A 31 -22.53 15.41 -0.96
N LEU A 32 -21.63 16.32 -1.33
CA LEU A 32 -20.33 16.49 -0.67
C LEU A 32 -20.47 16.82 0.82
N ASP A 33 -21.43 17.67 1.19
CA ASP A 33 -21.67 18.02 2.59
C ASP A 33 -22.06 16.77 3.39
N LYS A 34 -22.95 15.92 2.85
CA LYS A 34 -23.32 14.63 3.45
C LYS A 34 -22.16 13.64 3.54
N LEU A 35 -21.33 13.57 2.50
CA LEU A 35 -20.11 12.75 2.53
C LEU A 35 -19.15 13.23 3.63
N SER A 36 -18.93 14.55 3.71
CA SER A 36 -18.04 15.17 4.70
C SER A 36 -18.49 14.91 6.13
N ASN A 37 -19.81 14.88 6.38
CA ASN A 37 -20.40 14.55 7.67
C ASN A 37 -20.52 13.04 7.93
N PHE A 38 -20.13 12.18 6.98
CA PHE A 38 -20.36 10.73 7.01
C PHE A 38 -21.83 10.33 7.16
N ASP A 39 -22.78 11.16 6.74
CA ASP A 39 -24.21 10.82 6.64
C ASP A 39 -24.45 9.75 5.55
N ILE A 40 -23.56 9.70 4.56
CA ILE A 40 -23.49 8.70 3.51
C ILE A 40 -22.02 8.30 3.31
N CYS A 41 -21.74 7.02 3.01
CA CYS A 41 -20.40 6.57 2.70
C CYS A 41 -20.19 6.46 1.17
N GLY A 42 -19.14 7.11 0.67
CA GLY A 42 -18.78 7.15 -0.74
C GLY A 42 -17.84 6.02 -1.17
N GLU A 43 -18.15 5.43 -2.32
CA GLU A 43 -17.41 4.33 -2.95
C GLU A 43 -16.90 4.73 -4.34
N PHE A 44 -15.90 4.00 -4.84
CA PHE A 44 -15.33 4.20 -6.17
C PHE A 44 -15.28 2.87 -6.94
N MET A 45 -16.09 2.77 -7.98
CA MET A 45 -16.35 1.53 -8.72
C MET A 45 -15.77 1.59 -10.12
N LEU A 46 -14.46 1.31 -10.20
CA LEU A 46 -13.75 1.20 -11.47
C LEU A 46 -13.60 -0.27 -11.88
N THR A 47 -12.92 -1.05 -11.04
CA THR A 47 -12.58 -2.46 -11.27
C THR A 47 -13.82 -3.33 -11.49
N GLU A 48 -13.75 -4.19 -12.49
CA GLU A 48 -14.69 -5.28 -12.74
C GLU A 48 -14.00 -6.64 -12.51
N VAL A 49 -14.79 -7.70 -12.32
CA VAL A 49 -14.26 -9.06 -12.12
C VAL A 49 -13.29 -9.47 -13.24
N ALA A 50 -13.62 -9.15 -14.50
CA ALA A 50 -12.78 -9.44 -15.65
C ALA A 50 -11.76 -8.34 -15.98
N HIS A 51 -11.92 -7.12 -15.45
CA HIS A 51 -11.13 -5.94 -15.84
C HIS A 51 -10.59 -5.18 -14.62
N GLY A 52 -9.32 -5.43 -14.28
CA GLY A 52 -8.56 -4.63 -13.33
C GLY A 52 -7.58 -3.69 -14.04
N LEU A 53 -6.49 -4.26 -14.55
CA LEU A 53 -5.41 -3.53 -15.21
C LEU A 53 -5.79 -3.02 -16.62
N ASP A 54 -6.90 -3.50 -17.15
CA ASP A 54 -7.46 -3.12 -18.44
C ASP A 54 -8.77 -2.32 -18.32
N GLY A 55 -8.84 -1.39 -17.36
CA GLY A 55 -10.07 -0.63 -17.06
C GLY A 55 -10.64 0.19 -18.24
N ARG A 56 -9.92 0.38 -19.34
CA ARG A 56 -10.46 1.01 -20.58
C ARG A 56 -11.47 0.12 -21.30
N ASN A 57 -11.36 -1.19 -21.10
CA ASN A 57 -12.18 -2.20 -21.75
C ASN A 57 -13.30 -2.72 -20.84
N LEU A 58 -13.60 -1.99 -19.76
CA LEU A 58 -14.73 -2.31 -18.90
C LEU A 58 -16.05 -2.42 -19.68
N GLU A 59 -16.95 -3.24 -19.15
CA GLU A 59 -18.12 -3.77 -19.83
C GLU A 59 -19.44 -3.30 -19.21
N THR A 60 -19.44 -2.76 -17.99
CA THR A 60 -20.63 -2.07 -17.45
C THR A 60 -21.01 -0.93 -18.40
N THR A 61 -22.29 -0.85 -18.78
CA THR A 61 -22.78 0.16 -19.72
C THR A 61 -23.74 1.14 -19.06
N ALA A 62 -23.77 2.36 -19.55
CA ALA A 62 -24.79 3.36 -19.25
C ALA A 62 -25.33 3.89 -20.57
N THR A 63 -26.57 3.53 -20.93
CA THR A 63 -27.18 3.87 -22.23
C THR A 63 -28.03 5.12 -22.08
N LEU A 64 -27.76 6.16 -22.88
CA LEU A 64 -28.58 7.37 -22.91
C LEU A 64 -29.96 7.05 -23.48
N LEU A 65 -31.00 7.41 -22.72
CA LEU A 65 -32.40 7.24 -23.09
C LEU A 65 -32.98 8.51 -23.74
N PRO A 66 -34.11 8.41 -24.48
CA PRO A 66 -34.71 9.55 -25.18
C PRO A 66 -35.11 10.72 -24.28
N ASP A 67 -35.43 10.45 -23.01
CA ASP A 67 -35.78 11.46 -22.00
C ASP A 67 -34.55 12.14 -21.35
N GLY A 68 -33.34 11.77 -21.79
CA GLY A 68 -32.07 12.26 -21.27
C GLY A 68 -31.57 11.52 -20.02
N SER A 69 -32.31 10.54 -19.51
CA SER A 69 -31.86 9.67 -18.43
C SER A 69 -30.90 8.58 -18.94
N TYR A 70 -30.35 7.77 -18.05
CA TYR A 70 -29.45 6.67 -18.41
C TYR A 70 -29.93 5.33 -17.86
N ASP A 71 -29.80 4.28 -18.65
CA ASP A 71 -29.96 2.90 -18.21
C ASP A 71 -28.61 2.27 -17.88
N LEU A 72 -28.33 2.01 -16.60
CA LEU A 72 -27.09 1.40 -16.13
C LEU A 72 -27.25 -0.13 -16.00
N ASP A 73 -26.43 -0.89 -16.72
CA ASP A 73 -26.51 -2.35 -16.73
C ASP A 73 -25.14 -3.04 -16.68
N THR A 74 -25.12 -4.18 -15.99
CA THR A 74 -24.00 -5.13 -15.94
C THR A 74 -24.33 -6.32 -16.86
N PRO A 75 -23.75 -6.43 -18.06
CA PRO A 75 -24.20 -7.39 -19.07
C PRO A 75 -24.00 -8.86 -18.68
N HIS A 76 -22.95 -9.18 -17.93
CA HIS A 76 -22.65 -10.52 -17.43
C HIS A 76 -21.87 -10.47 -16.12
N ALA A 77 -21.69 -11.63 -15.46
CA ALA A 77 -21.03 -11.71 -14.15
C ALA A 77 -19.58 -11.17 -14.14
N GLY A 78 -18.86 -11.29 -15.26
CA GLY A 78 -17.50 -10.74 -15.42
C GLY A 78 -17.44 -9.20 -15.39
N ALA A 79 -18.54 -8.53 -15.72
CA ALA A 79 -18.65 -7.08 -15.70
C ALA A 79 -19.08 -6.52 -14.33
N ALA A 80 -19.36 -7.39 -13.33
CA ALA A 80 -19.71 -6.93 -11.99
C ALA A 80 -18.56 -6.12 -11.38
N LYS A 81 -18.87 -5.00 -10.74
CA LYS A 81 -17.88 -4.17 -10.03
C LYS A 81 -17.33 -4.95 -8.86
N ALA A 82 -16.01 -4.98 -8.70
CA ALA A 82 -15.35 -5.81 -7.70
C ALA A 82 -14.53 -4.96 -6.72
N MET A 83 -14.55 -5.34 -5.44
CA MET A 83 -13.77 -4.82 -4.30
C MET A 83 -14.45 -3.78 -3.40
N PRO A 84 -15.12 -2.71 -3.86
CA PRO A 84 -15.69 -1.73 -2.93
C PRO A 84 -16.66 -2.35 -1.90
N PRO A 85 -16.60 -1.93 -0.62
CA PRO A 85 -17.52 -2.37 0.43
C PRO A 85 -18.91 -1.74 0.28
N THR A 86 -19.82 -2.44 -0.38
CA THR A 86 -21.08 -1.83 -0.89
C THR A 86 -22.33 -2.35 -0.22
N THR A 87 -22.17 -3.14 0.84
CA THR A 87 -23.33 -3.71 1.52
C THR A 87 -24.06 -2.63 2.32
N PRO A 88 -25.35 -2.84 2.62
CA PRO A 88 -26.08 -1.98 3.54
C PRO A 88 -25.73 -2.24 5.01
N TYR A 89 -24.67 -3.01 5.31
CA TYR A 89 -24.23 -3.23 6.69
C TYR A 89 -23.93 -1.93 7.41
N CYS A 90 -24.05 -2.00 8.74
CA CYS A 90 -23.93 -0.85 9.65
C CYS A 90 -24.99 0.25 9.42
N ASN A 91 -26.09 -0.03 8.72
CA ASN A 91 -27.17 0.91 8.41
C ASN A 91 -26.66 2.22 7.76
N MET A 92 -25.54 2.14 7.05
CA MET A 92 -24.87 3.28 6.43
C MET A 92 -25.31 3.39 4.96
N PRO A 93 -25.98 4.48 4.53
CA PRO A 93 -26.31 4.67 3.13
C PRO A 93 -25.04 4.74 2.28
N ARG A 94 -25.04 4.08 1.13
CA ARG A 94 -23.89 4.02 0.21
C ARG A 94 -24.16 4.75 -1.09
N LEU A 95 -23.16 5.50 -1.55
CA LEU A 95 -23.12 6.21 -2.83
C LEU A 95 -21.84 5.78 -3.54
N ALA A 96 -21.86 5.67 -4.87
CA ALA A 96 -20.66 5.35 -5.64
C ALA A 96 -20.47 6.27 -6.83
N ILE A 97 -19.21 6.44 -7.21
CA ILE A 97 -18.82 6.84 -8.56
C ILE A 97 -18.60 5.55 -9.36
N VAL A 98 -19.53 5.23 -10.25
CA VAL A 98 -19.52 4.05 -11.10
C VAL A 98 -18.95 4.42 -12.46
N PHE A 99 -17.86 3.77 -12.86
CA PHE A 99 -17.31 3.93 -14.20
C PHE A 99 -18.01 2.95 -15.14
N ALA A 100 -18.69 3.49 -16.16
CA ALA A 100 -19.42 2.72 -17.15
C ALA A 100 -19.15 3.26 -18.55
N ARG A 101 -19.23 2.39 -19.56
CA ARG A 101 -19.16 2.77 -20.96
C ARG A 101 -20.45 3.49 -21.34
N LEU A 102 -20.34 4.78 -21.68
CA LEU A 102 -21.49 5.55 -22.15
C LEU A 102 -21.87 5.09 -23.56
N ILE A 103 -23.13 4.73 -23.76
CA ILE A 103 -23.70 4.39 -25.07
C ILE A 103 -24.69 5.47 -25.50
N ILE A 104 -24.51 6.03 -26.70
CA ILE A 104 -25.44 6.98 -27.33
C ILE A 104 -25.70 6.48 -28.75
N ASP A 105 -26.97 6.33 -29.12
CA ASP A 105 -27.40 5.84 -30.44
C ASP A 105 -26.67 4.55 -30.86
N GLY A 106 -26.52 3.62 -29.90
CA GLY A 106 -25.83 2.34 -30.08
C GLY A 106 -24.31 2.42 -30.19
N LYS A 107 -23.68 3.59 -30.01
CA LYS A 107 -22.24 3.80 -30.13
C LYS A 107 -21.59 4.08 -28.78
N SER A 108 -20.37 3.57 -28.59
CA SER A 108 -19.55 3.86 -27.41
C SER A 108 -18.96 5.27 -27.45
N HIS A 109 -19.18 6.03 -26.38
CA HIS A 109 -18.65 7.38 -26.13
C HIS A 109 -17.55 7.39 -25.06
N GLY A 110 -16.95 6.22 -24.81
CA GLY A 110 -15.89 6.03 -23.84
C GLY A 110 -16.41 5.72 -22.44
N VAL A 111 -15.48 5.39 -21.55
CA VAL A 111 -15.76 5.10 -20.14
C VAL A 111 -15.90 6.42 -19.38
N LYS A 112 -17.01 6.60 -18.66
CA LYS A 112 -17.33 7.84 -17.94
C LYS A 112 -17.79 7.56 -16.51
N PRO A 113 -17.57 8.51 -15.58
CA PRO A 113 -18.01 8.39 -14.20
C PRO A 113 -19.49 8.82 -14.03
N PHE A 114 -20.28 7.96 -13.41
CA PHE A 114 -21.68 8.18 -13.05
C PHE A 114 -21.85 8.14 -11.54
N LEU A 115 -22.64 9.09 -11.01
CA LEU A 115 -23.01 9.12 -9.61
C LEU A 115 -24.22 8.20 -9.37
N VAL A 116 -24.06 7.19 -8.52
CA VAL A 116 -25.08 6.16 -8.28
C VAL A 116 -25.30 5.94 -6.79
N PHE A 117 -26.52 6.15 -6.32
CA PHE A 117 -26.89 5.75 -4.95
C PHE A 117 -27.11 4.24 -4.91
N LEU A 118 -26.38 3.53 -4.06
CA LEU A 118 -26.37 2.08 -4.03
C LEU A 118 -27.38 1.50 -3.03
N SER A 119 -27.41 2.08 -1.84
CA SER A 119 -28.23 1.62 -0.72
C SER A 119 -28.66 2.78 0.16
N ASP A 120 -29.74 2.57 0.90
CA ASP A 120 -30.18 3.43 2.00
C ASP A 120 -30.44 2.57 3.26
N ALA A 121 -31.01 3.17 4.32
CA ALA A 121 -31.32 2.47 5.56
C ALA A 121 -32.30 1.28 5.39
N ARG A 122 -32.98 1.17 4.23
CA ARG A 122 -33.91 0.08 3.90
C ARG A 122 -33.24 -1.03 3.08
N GLY A 123 -31.97 -0.89 2.73
CA GLY A 123 -31.20 -1.86 1.97
C GLY A 123 -30.76 -1.37 0.60
N MET A 124 -30.44 -2.31 -0.30
CA MET A 124 -30.01 -2.02 -1.67
C MET A 124 -31.14 -1.39 -2.48
N ARG A 125 -30.80 -0.45 -3.38
CA ARG A 125 -31.77 0.11 -4.32
C ARG A 125 -32.22 -0.91 -5.38
N PRO A 126 -33.43 -0.76 -5.95
CA PRO A 126 -33.93 -1.65 -7.00
C PRO A 126 -32.95 -1.81 -8.16
N GLY A 127 -32.79 -3.04 -8.65
CA GLY A 127 -31.87 -3.38 -9.74
C GLY A 127 -30.39 -3.46 -9.33
N ILE A 128 -30.02 -3.10 -8.09
CA ILE A 128 -28.63 -3.20 -7.60
C ILE A 128 -28.49 -4.42 -6.70
N THR A 129 -27.52 -5.28 -6.98
CA THR A 129 -27.18 -6.43 -6.13
C THR A 129 -25.74 -6.33 -5.66
N SER A 130 -25.52 -6.39 -4.35
CA SER A 130 -24.20 -6.52 -3.73
C SER A 130 -24.01 -7.94 -3.18
N ARG A 131 -22.92 -8.61 -3.54
CA ARG A 131 -22.56 -9.96 -3.10
C ARG A 131 -21.23 -9.94 -2.36
N ILE A 132 -21.27 -10.23 -1.07
CA ILE A 132 -20.10 -10.16 -0.19
C ILE A 132 -19.09 -11.24 -0.58
N LEU A 133 -17.82 -10.85 -0.69
CA LEU A 133 -16.71 -11.77 -0.86
C LEU A 133 -16.29 -12.37 0.50
N PRO A 134 -15.78 -13.61 0.53
CA PRO A 134 -15.16 -14.15 1.73
C PRO A 134 -14.07 -13.23 2.29
N THR A 135 -13.92 -13.23 3.62
CA THR A 135 -12.91 -12.41 4.28
C THR A 135 -11.50 -12.80 3.81
N ARG A 136 -10.68 -11.79 3.52
CA ARG A 136 -9.27 -12.01 3.15
C ARG A 136 -8.49 -12.55 4.36
N PRO A 137 -7.69 -13.63 4.19
CA PRO A 137 -6.93 -14.23 5.28
C PRO A 137 -6.07 -13.22 6.03
N GLY A 138 -6.10 -13.29 7.36
CA GLY A 138 -5.26 -12.51 8.27
C GLY A 138 -5.46 -10.98 8.19
N THR A 139 -6.59 -10.51 7.65
CA THR A 139 -6.96 -9.09 7.68
C THR A 139 -8.26 -8.89 8.46
N LYS A 140 -8.44 -7.71 9.04
CA LYS A 140 -9.73 -7.35 9.66
C LYS A 140 -10.84 -7.38 8.61
N PRO A 141 -12.03 -7.91 8.96
CA PRO A 141 -13.11 -8.06 8.00
C PRO A 141 -13.55 -6.70 7.48
N LEU A 142 -13.68 -6.62 6.15
CA LEU A 142 -14.34 -5.56 5.42
C LEU A 142 -15.24 -6.24 4.40
N ASP A 143 -16.42 -5.69 4.18
CA ASP A 143 -17.49 -6.23 3.33
C ASP A 143 -17.21 -6.00 1.83
N HIS A 144 -15.97 -6.23 1.39
CA HIS A 144 -15.60 -6.22 -0.01
C HIS A 144 -16.59 -7.06 -0.82
N SER A 145 -17.14 -6.48 -1.89
CA SER A 145 -18.29 -7.06 -2.57
C SER A 145 -18.15 -7.05 -4.09
N LEU A 146 -18.94 -7.91 -4.74
CA LEU A 146 -19.27 -7.85 -6.15
C LEU A 146 -20.61 -7.12 -6.32
N THR A 147 -20.62 -6.01 -7.05
CA THR A 147 -21.82 -5.21 -7.28
C THR A 147 -22.24 -5.28 -8.74
N SER A 148 -23.49 -5.67 -9.01
CA SER A 148 -24.07 -5.74 -10.34
C SER A 148 -25.31 -4.86 -10.45
N PHE A 149 -25.51 -4.27 -11.62
CA PHE A 149 -26.66 -3.43 -11.96
C PHE A 149 -27.52 -4.16 -13.00
N ARG A 150 -28.85 -4.13 -12.83
CA ARG A 150 -29.83 -4.70 -13.74
C ARG A 150 -30.83 -3.61 -14.12
N HIS A 151 -30.64 -3.04 -15.30
CA HIS A 151 -31.43 -1.95 -15.85
C HIS A 151 -31.76 -0.84 -14.83
N VAL A 152 -30.73 -0.26 -14.23
CA VAL A 152 -30.87 0.76 -13.17
C VAL A 152 -31.01 2.13 -13.81
N GLY A 153 -32.20 2.72 -13.71
CA GLY A 153 -32.47 4.08 -14.18
C GLY A 153 -31.71 5.14 -13.38
N LEU A 154 -30.93 5.96 -14.08
CA LEU A 154 -30.19 7.09 -13.52
C LEU A 154 -30.68 8.41 -14.14
N PRO A 155 -30.82 9.49 -13.36
CA PRO A 155 -31.20 10.79 -13.90
C PRO A 155 -30.12 11.35 -14.85
N SER A 156 -30.52 12.30 -15.71
CA SER A 156 -29.59 13.02 -16.60
C SER A 156 -28.41 13.68 -15.87
N THR A 157 -28.60 14.03 -14.60
CA THR A 157 -27.58 14.62 -13.72
C THR A 157 -26.58 13.62 -13.13
N ALA A 158 -26.76 12.32 -13.35
CA ALA A 158 -25.86 11.29 -12.83
C ALA A 158 -24.50 11.30 -13.53
N LEU A 159 -24.44 11.62 -14.82
CA LEU A 159 -23.18 11.72 -15.55
C LEU A 159 -22.36 12.93 -15.05
N LEU A 160 -21.17 12.68 -14.51
CA LEU A 160 -20.36 13.75 -13.92
C LEU A 160 -19.62 14.60 -14.98
N CYS A 161 -19.27 14.03 -16.13
CA CYS A 161 -18.53 14.72 -17.20
C CYS A 161 -19.40 15.01 -18.45
N SER A 162 -18.79 15.45 -19.56
CA SER A 162 -19.48 15.69 -20.83
C SER A 162 -19.87 14.37 -21.52
N THR A 163 -20.99 14.36 -22.25
CA THR A 163 -21.43 13.26 -23.12
C THR A 163 -20.59 13.11 -24.40
N ALA A 164 -19.79 14.12 -24.73
CA ALA A 164 -18.97 14.13 -25.94
C ALA A 164 -18.04 12.90 -26.02
N LYS A 165 -17.92 12.36 -27.24
CA LYS A 165 -16.93 11.32 -27.54
C LYS A 165 -15.54 11.96 -27.52
N PRO A 166 -14.58 11.44 -26.75
CA PRO A 166 -13.24 12.03 -26.71
C PRO A 166 -12.47 11.70 -28.00
N GLU A 167 -11.57 12.60 -28.41
CA GLU A 167 -10.65 12.36 -29.53
C GLU A 167 -9.64 11.24 -29.20
N ASN A 168 -9.23 11.16 -27.94
CA ASN A 168 -8.32 10.15 -27.43
C ASN A 168 -8.92 9.49 -26.18
N ASP A 169 -9.52 8.31 -26.38
CA ASP A 169 -10.15 7.51 -25.33
C ASP A 169 -9.20 7.22 -24.16
N ARG A 170 -7.92 6.95 -24.44
CA ARG A 170 -6.93 6.64 -23.39
C ARG A 170 -6.66 7.84 -22.50
N LEU A 171 -6.42 9.01 -23.10
CA LEU A 171 -6.13 10.23 -22.34
C LEU A 171 -7.35 10.68 -21.53
N ALA A 172 -8.55 10.61 -22.14
CA ALA A 172 -9.80 10.93 -21.45
C ALA A 172 -10.04 9.99 -20.25
N PHE A 173 -9.83 8.68 -20.43
CA PHE A 173 -9.94 7.71 -19.35
C PHE A 173 -8.98 8.02 -18.19
N LEU A 174 -7.69 8.24 -18.48
CA LEU A 174 -6.69 8.58 -17.46
C LEU A 174 -7.05 9.87 -16.70
N ARG A 175 -7.61 10.87 -17.40
CA ARG A 175 -8.13 12.09 -16.76
C ARG A 175 -9.33 11.82 -15.86
N HIS A 176 -10.19 10.87 -16.19
CA HIS A 176 -11.34 10.53 -15.34
C HIS A 176 -10.93 9.75 -14.08
N ILE A 177 -9.88 8.93 -14.16
CA ILE A 177 -9.37 8.13 -13.03
C ILE A 177 -8.17 8.78 -12.32
N TRP A 178 -7.94 10.08 -12.47
CA TRP A 178 -6.73 10.75 -11.97
C TRP A 178 -6.49 10.59 -10.46
N ARG A 179 -7.55 10.38 -9.66
CA ARG A 179 -7.44 10.08 -8.21
C ARG A 179 -6.73 8.76 -7.90
N ILE A 180 -6.64 7.85 -8.87
CA ILE A 180 -5.81 6.64 -8.76
C ILE A 180 -4.34 7.02 -8.62
N ALA A 181 -3.86 8.06 -9.33
CA ALA A 181 -2.48 8.52 -9.19
C ALA A 181 -2.20 9.09 -7.78
N ALA A 182 -3.18 9.78 -7.19
CA ALA A 182 -3.15 10.18 -5.77
C ALA A 182 -3.16 8.96 -4.82
N GLY A 183 -3.94 7.94 -5.16
CA GLY A 183 -3.96 6.63 -4.49
C GLY A 183 -2.65 5.84 -4.62
N THR A 184 -1.85 6.07 -5.66
CA THR A 184 -0.53 5.43 -5.79
C THR A 184 0.41 5.88 -4.66
N LEU A 185 0.34 7.17 -4.29
CA LEU A 185 1.19 7.75 -3.24
C LEU A 185 0.63 7.53 -1.84
N SER A 186 -0.62 7.94 -1.58
CA SER A 186 -1.17 8.04 -0.22
C SER A 186 -1.24 6.70 0.53
N PRO A 187 -1.95 5.67 0.03
CA PRO A 187 -1.87 4.29 0.51
C PRO A 187 -0.46 3.71 0.69
N SER A 188 0.51 4.10 -0.14
CA SER A 188 1.89 3.61 0.01
C SER A 188 2.57 4.15 1.27
N ILE A 189 2.24 5.36 1.74
CA ILE A 189 2.76 5.93 3.01
C ILE A 189 2.38 5.05 4.21
N MET A 190 1.24 4.36 4.15
CA MET A 190 0.81 3.41 5.20
C MET A 190 1.84 2.28 5.42
N GLY A 191 2.56 1.87 4.39
CA GLY A 191 3.60 0.84 4.50
C GLY A 191 4.73 1.26 5.43
N ILE A 192 5.06 2.55 5.46
CA ILE A 192 6.07 3.11 6.36
C ILE A 192 5.58 2.99 7.81
N SER A 193 4.31 3.31 8.05
CA SER A 193 3.70 3.17 9.39
C SER A 193 3.67 1.71 9.83
N ALA A 194 3.32 0.80 8.92
CA ALA A 194 3.33 -0.65 9.18
C ALA A 194 4.74 -1.14 9.56
N ILE A 195 5.77 -0.78 8.78
CA ILE A 195 7.17 -1.13 9.07
C ILE A 195 7.58 -0.62 10.46
N LYS A 196 7.30 0.65 10.77
CA LYS A 196 7.66 1.25 12.06
C LYS A 196 6.96 0.53 13.22
N VAL A 197 5.65 0.27 13.12
CA VAL A 197 4.87 -0.41 14.16
C VAL A 197 5.33 -1.86 14.34
N GLY A 198 5.51 -2.60 13.25
CA GLY A 198 6.00 -3.98 13.30
C GLY A 198 7.40 -4.08 13.92
N THR A 199 8.28 -3.15 13.55
CA THR A 199 9.64 -3.05 14.12
C THR A 199 9.59 -2.77 15.62
N ARG A 200 8.74 -1.82 16.04
CA ARG A 200 8.55 -1.47 17.45
C ARG A 200 8.10 -2.68 18.27
N ILE A 201 7.08 -3.40 17.80
CA ILE A 201 6.56 -4.58 18.48
C ILE A 201 7.65 -5.65 18.61
N ALA A 202 8.34 -5.96 17.51
CA ALA A 202 9.40 -6.96 17.51
C ALA A 202 10.56 -6.57 18.44
N ALA A 203 10.98 -5.31 18.46
CA ALA A 203 12.05 -4.82 19.33
C ALA A 203 11.69 -4.93 20.82
N VAL A 204 10.51 -4.42 21.21
CA VAL A 204 10.02 -4.48 22.59
C VAL A 204 9.82 -5.93 23.05
N TYR A 205 9.24 -6.78 22.20
CA TYR A 205 9.12 -8.21 22.49
C TYR A 205 10.50 -8.86 22.69
N SER A 206 11.47 -8.51 21.85
CA SER A 206 12.81 -9.11 21.89
C SER A 206 13.62 -8.73 23.13
N GLU A 207 13.43 -7.51 23.66
CA GLU A 207 14.05 -7.07 24.91
C GLU A 207 13.42 -7.73 26.15
N ARG A 208 12.13 -8.11 26.07
CA ARG A 208 11.44 -8.77 27.18
C ARG A 208 11.59 -10.28 27.17
N ARG A 209 11.53 -10.91 26.01
CA ARG A 209 11.53 -12.37 25.90
C ARG A 209 12.93 -12.93 26.20
N THR A 210 12.99 -13.86 27.14
CA THR A 210 14.20 -14.59 27.52
C THR A 210 14.15 -16.05 27.06
N ILE A 211 15.33 -16.63 26.85
CA ILE A 211 15.54 -18.07 26.78
C ILE A 211 16.38 -18.51 27.98
N GLY A 212 16.06 -19.67 28.56
CA GLY A 212 16.79 -20.20 29.71
C GLY A 212 18.25 -20.50 29.38
N ALA A 213 19.14 -20.29 30.33
CA ALA A 213 20.53 -20.73 30.22
C ALA A 213 20.62 -22.24 30.50
N ALA A 214 21.52 -22.94 29.80
CA ALA A 214 21.72 -24.39 29.98
C ALA A 214 22.18 -24.78 31.40
N ASP A 215 22.66 -23.81 32.19
CA ASP A 215 23.18 -23.98 33.55
C ASP A 215 22.24 -23.46 34.65
N GLY A 216 20.99 -23.10 34.32
CA GLY A 216 20.00 -22.62 35.30
C GLY A 216 20.19 -21.18 35.78
N LYS A 217 21.11 -20.41 35.18
CA LYS A 217 21.27 -18.97 35.43
C LYS A 217 20.19 -18.12 34.75
N GLU A 218 20.20 -16.81 35.02
CA GLU A 218 19.29 -15.84 34.40
C GLU A 218 19.21 -16.00 32.88
N GLY A 219 17.99 -16.00 32.35
CA GLY A 219 17.74 -16.21 30.93
C GLY A 219 18.30 -15.07 30.08
N LYS A 220 18.86 -15.41 28.92
CA LYS A 220 19.37 -14.42 27.95
C LYS A 220 18.19 -13.82 27.16
N ARG A 221 18.09 -12.50 27.11
CA ARG A 221 17.13 -11.80 26.24
C ARG A 221 17.39 -12.16 24.77
N ILE A 222 16.33 -12.41 24.00
CA ILE A 222 16.50 -12.79 22.61
C ILE A 222 17.07 -11.65 21.74
N MET A 223 16.89 -10.38 22.15
CA MET A 223 17.52 -9.22 21.50
C MET A 223 19.06 -9.25 21.53
N ALA A 224 19.67 -10.15 22.30
CA ALA A 224 21.13 -10.32 22.33
C ALA A 224 21.68 -11.19 21.18
N PHE A 225 20.84 -11.77 20.32
CA PHE A 225 21.27 -12.57 19.16
C PHE A 225 21.23 -11.74 17.88
N SER A 226 22.31 -11.78 17.08
CA SER A 226 22.40 -11.05 15.80
C SER A 226 21.29 -11.44 14.82
N THR A 227 20.91 -12.72 14.80
CA THR A 227 19.78 -13.24 14.01
C THR A 227 18.43 -12.66 14.45
N GLN A 228 18.30 -12.22 15.70
CA GLN A 228 17.12 -11.50 16.19
C GLN A 228 17.18 -10.02 15.77
N GLN A 229 18.37 -9.42 15.86
CA GLN A 229 18.59 -7.99 15.64
C GLN A 229 18.43 -7.59 14.16
N HIS A 230 18.88 -8.42 13.22
CA HIS A 230 18.98 -8.02 11.80
C HIS A 230 17.65 -7.50 11.20
N PRO A 231 16.51 -8.22 11.28
CA PRO A 231 15.26 -7.69 10.73
C PRO A 231 14.74 -6.45 11.46
N ILE A 232 15.06 -6.31 12.75
CA ILE A 232 14.67 -5.17 13.57
C ILE A 232 15.47 -3.92 13.15
N VAL A 233 16.78 -4.06 12.95
CA VAL A 233 17.63 -2.98 12.45
C VAL A 233 17.21 -2.58 11.04
N GLU A 234 16.96 -3.55 10.14
CA GLU A 234 16.46 -3.28 8.79
C GLU A 234 15.15 -2.49 8.82
N GLY A 235 14.16 -2.96 9.58
CA GLY A 235 12.86 -2.30 9.69
C GLY A 235 12.96 -0.89 10.27
N TRP A 236 13.84 -0.68 11.25
CA TRP A 236 14.06 0.63 11.86
C TRP A 236 14.68 1.62 10.86
N VAL A 237 15.75 1.21 10.17
CA VAL A 237 16.45 2.01 9.16
C VAL A 237 15.52 2.36 7.99
N GLN A 238 14.81 1.37 7.45
CA GLN A 238 13.79 1.56 6.41
C GLN A 238 12.71 2.55 6.86
N GLY A 239 12.19 2.40 8.08
CA GLY A 239 11.15 3.28 8.63
C GLY A 239 11.58 4.75 8.71
N LYS A 240 12.84 5.04 9.06
CA LYS A 240 13.38 6.41 9.11
C LYS A 240 13.61 6.99 7.72
N VAL A 241 14.27 6.24 6.84
CA VAL A 241 14.61 6.71 5.49
C VAL A 241 13.37 6.91 4.64
N LEU A 242 12.42 5.97 4.67
CA LEU A 242 11.19 6.08 3.90
C LEU A 242 10.28 7.19 4.42
N HIS A 243 10.33 7.52 5.71
CA HIS A 243 9.63 8.68 6.24
C HIS A 243 10.14 9.99 5.61
N ALA A 244 11.45 10.18 5.53
CA ALA A 244 12.04 11.32 4.82
C ALA A 244 11.70 11.31 3.32
N PHE A 245 11.72 10.12 2.70
CA PHE A 245 11.36 9.96 1.30
C PHE A 245 9.89 10.33 1.02
N ALA A 246 8.96 9.97 1.90
CA ALA A 246 7.55 10.31 1.76
C ALA A 246 7.33 11.83 1.74
N HIS A 247 7.92 12.57 2.68
CA HIS A 247 7.85 14.04 2.68
C HIS A 247 8.43 14.63 1.40
N TRP A 248 9.61 14.16 0.99
CA TRP A 248 10.22 14.62 -0.26
C TRP A 248 9.34 14.34 -1.49
N THR A 249 8.72 13.15 -1.57
CA THR A 249 7.82 12.81 -2.67
C THR A 249 6.56 13.65 -2.67
N ILE A 250 5.97 13.93 -1.51
CA ILE A 250 4.79 14.81 -1.37
C ILE A 250 5.13 16.22 -1.89
N ASP A 251 6.26 16.78 -1.48
CA ASP A 251 6.68 18.14 -1.85
C ASP A 251 6.91 18.30 -3.36
N ILE A 252 7.46 17.27 -4.02
CA ILE A 252 7.78 17.32 -5.45
C ILE A 252 6.63 16.86 -6.35
N CYS A 253 5.54 16.34 -5.77
CA CYS A 253 4.37 15.83 -6.51
C CYS A 253 3.05 16.56 -6.18
N PRO A 254 2.95 17.90 -6.33
CA PRO A 254 1.72 18.64 -6.01
C PRO A 254 0.56 18.39 -7.00
N ASP A 255 0.84 17.94 -8.21
CA ASP A 255 -0.13 17.64 -9.27
C ASP A 255 0.10 16.24 -9.86
N LEU A 256 -0.52 15.24 -9.24
CA LEU A 256 -0.43 13.85 -9.69
C LEU A 256 -1.17 13.55 -11.00
N SER A 257 -1.79 14.55 -11.64
CA SER A 257 -2.26 14.44 -13.02
C SER A 257 -1.12 14.53 -14.04
N ASP A 258 0.02 15.10 -13.64
CA ASP A 258 1.25 15.11 -14.42
C ASP A 258 1.87 13.69 -14.52
N PRO A 259 2.19 13.20 -15.73
CA PRO A 259 2.76 11.87 -15.91
C PRO A 259 4.10 11.64 -15.18
N THR A 260 4.93 12.67 -15.06
CA THR A 260 6.24 12.57 -14.39
C THR A 260 6.05 12.44 -12.87
N GLN A 261 5.14 13.22 -12.29
CA GLN A 261 4.80 13.11 -10.87
C GLN A 261 4.13 11.76 -10.55
N HIS A 262 3.28 11.24 -11.43
CA HIS A 262 2.75 9.88 -11.27
C HIS A 262 3.84 8.80 -11.39
N ALA A 263 4.84 9.00 -12.26
CA ALA A 263 6.01 8.12 -12.33
C ALA A 263 6.78 8.12 -11.00
N LEU A 264 6.98 9.29 -10.38
CA LEU A 264 7.60 9.43 -9.06
C LEU A 264 6.79 8.74 -7.96
N ALA A 265 5.48 8.93 -7.92
CA ALA A 265 4.59 8.22 -6.99
C ALA A 265 4.67 6.69 -7.18
N SER A 266 4.80 6.23 -8.42
CA SER A 266 4.95 4.80 -8.73
C SER A 266 6.29 4.22 -8.28
N ILE A 267 7.37 5.00 -8.42
CA ILE A 267 8.69 4.66 -7.89
C ILE A 267 8.67 4.59 -6.36
N PHE A 268 8.07 5.60 -5.72
CA PHE A 268 7.87 5.60 -4.27
C PHE A 268 7.11 4.36 -3.80
N LYS A 269 5.99 4.03 -4.46
CA LYS A 269 5.21 2.82 -4.20
C LYS A 269 6.06 1.56 -4.34
N ALA A 270 6.83 1.41 -5.43
CA ALA A 270 7.67 0.25 -5.65
C ALA A 270 8.70 0.06 -4.53
N THR A 271 9.35 1.13 -4.10
CA THR A 271 10.31 1.14 -3.00
C THR A 271 9.67 0.75 -1.67
N VAL A 272 8.53 1.35 -1.31
CA VAL A 272 7.85 1.03 -0.04
C VAL A 272 7.28 -0.38 -0.04
N VAL A 273 6.70 -0.84 -1.15
CA VAL A 273 6.23 -2.23 -1.30
C VAL A 273 7.39 -3.21 -1.12
N LYS A 274 8.56 -2.92 -1.71
CA LYS A 274 9.75 -3.76 -1.51
C LYS A 274 10.20 -3.78 -0.05
N ALA A 275 10.32 -2.62 0.59
CA ALA A 275 10.76 -2.50 1.98
C ALA A 275 9.80 -3.15 2.98
N SER A 276 8.48 -3.11 2.72
CA SER A 276 7.46 -3.68 3.61
C SER A 276 7.59 -5.19 3.81
N GLN A 277 8.34 -5.88 2.93
CA GLN A 277 8.61 -7.32 3.06
C GLN A 277 9.34 -7.66 4.36
N VAL A 278 10.00 -6.69 5.01
CA VAL A 278 10.63 -6.85 6.33
C VAL A 278 9.63 -7.21 7.44
N LEU A 279 8.33 -6.94 7.27
CA LEU A 279 7.30 -7.32 8.24
C LEU A 279 7.23 -8.84 8.49
N ARG A 280 7.54 -9.65 7.47
CA ARG A 280 7.53 -11.12 7.59
C ARG A 280 8.62 -11.63 8.54
N PRO A 281 9.92 -11.34 8.33
CA PRO A 281 10.95 -11.76 9.28
C PRO A 281 10.77 -11.09 10.66
N LEU A 282 10.19 -9.88 10.76
CA LEU A 282 9.80 -9.29 12.05
C LEU A 282 8.74 -10.12 12.79
N ALA A 283 7.74 -10.64 12.08
CA ALA A 283 6.76 -11.55 12.67
C ALA A 283 7.42 -12.86 13.14
N GLU A 284 8.33 -13.44 12.33
CA GLU A 284 9.09 -14.64 12.71
C GLU A 284 9.94 -14.42 13.96
N ARG A 285 10.51 -13.21 14.14
CA ARG A 285 11.26 -12.84 15.35
C ARG A 285 10.38 -12.87 16.62
N CYS A 286 9.06 -12.83 16.47
CA CYS A 286 8.11 -12.99 17.58
C CYS A 286 7.67 -14.45 17.82
N GLY A 287 8.23 -15.41 17.07
CA GLY A 287 7.83 -16.82 17.12
C GLY A 287 6.37 -17.03 16.75
N TRP A 288 5.72 -18.04 17.33
CA TRP A 288 4.30 -18.32 17.08
C TRP A 288 3.40 -17.12 17.33
N GLN A 289 3.76 -16.25 18.27
CA GLN A 289 2.98 -15.06 18.62
C GLN A 289 2.89 -14.06 17.47
N GLY A 290 3.92 -13.98 16.61
CA GLY A 290 3.92 -13.11 15.45
C GLY A 290 2.97 -13.55 14.33
N LEU A 291 2.48 -14.80 14.36
CA LEU A 291 1.52 -15.31 13.38
C LEU A 291 0.12 -14.73 13.59
N PHE A 292 -0.22 -14.41 14.84
CA PHE A 292 -1.58 -14.02 15.21
C PHE A 292 -1.85 -12.52 14.99
N ALA A 293 -2.97 -12.23 14.32
CA ALA A 293 -3.38 -10.86 13.97
C ALA A 293 -3.54 -9.93 15.18
N TYR A 294 -3.86 -10.45 16.38
CA TYR A 294 -3.96 -9.63 17.59
C TYR A 294 -2.62 -9.01 18.00
N ASN A 295 -1.49 -9.56 17.54
CA ASN A 295 -0.16 -8.96 17.69
C ASN A 295 0.24 -8.04 16.55
N GLN A 296 -0.70 -7.68 15.69
CA GLN A 296 -0.63 -6.70 14.60
C GLN A 296 0.34 -6.99 13.44
N ILE A 297 1.52 -7.58 13.66
CA ILE A 297 2.58 -7.64 12.62
C ILE A 297 2.09 -8.39 11.36
N SER A 298 1.55 -9.61 11.52
CA SER A 298 1.03 -10.40 10.39
C SER A 298 -0.17 -9.75 9.72
N GLU A 299 -1.05 -9.11 10.51
CA GLU A 299 -2.19 -8.35 9.98
C GLU A 299 -1.75 -7.17 9.13
N LEU A 300 -0.72 -6.44 9.59
CA LEU A 300 -0.14 -5.31 8.88
C LEU A 300 0.49 -5.74 7.56
N ASP A 301 1.27 -6.83 7.54
CA ASP A 301 1.85 -7.39 6.32
C ASP A 301 0.76 -7.76 5.31
N LEU A 302 -0.19 -8.61 5.71
CA LEU A 302 -1.24 -9.11 4.82
C LEU A 302 -2.17 -8.00 4.33
N THR A 303 -2.46 -7.02 5.18
CA THR A 303 -3.28 -5.88 4.75
C THR A 303 -2.52 -4.99 3.77
N PHE A 304 -1.23 -4.71 4.03
CA PHE A 304 -0.43 -3.85 3.16
C PHE A 304 -0.09 -4.52 1.82
N GLN A 305 -0.01 -5.85 1.75
CA GLN A 305 0.16 -6.56 0.46
C GLN A 305 -0.92 -6.20 -0.56
N GLY A 306 -2.14 -5.87 -0.12
CA GLY A 306 -3.19 -5.35 -1.00
C GLY A 306 -2.79 -4.06 -1.74
N ASN A 307 -1.93 -3.23 -1.15
CA ASN A 307 -1.42 -1.99 -1.76
C ASN A 307 -0.53 -2.26 -2.99
N ALA A 308 0.11 -3.42 -3.08
CA ALA A 308 0.90 -3.78 -4.26
C ALA A 308 0.04 -3.94 -5.52
N ILE A 309 -1.28 -4.14 -5.35
CA ILE A 309 -2.26 -4.42 -6.41
C ILE A 309 -3.24 -3.25 -6.58
N ALA A 310 -3.74 -2.70 -5.46
CA ALA A 310 -4.67 -1.57 -5.46
C ALA A 310 -4.01 -0.32 -6.04
N GLU A 311 -4.79 0.60 -6.61
CA GLU A 311 -4.28 1.87 -7.17
C GLU A 311 -3.21 1.66 -8.26
N GLY A 312 -3.37 0.59 -9.04
CA GLY A 312 -2.44 0.15 -10.08
C GLY A 312 -1.42 -0.87 -9.55
N ASP A 313 -1.37 -2.04 -10.17
CA ASP A 313 -0.39 -3.06 -9.86
C ASP A 313 1.04 -2.49 -10.00
N THR A 314 1.86 -2.68 -8.95
CA THR A 314 3.20 -2.11 -8.89
C THR A 314 4.05 -2.51 -10.09
N LEU A 315 4.00 -3.77 -10.54
CA LEU A 315 4.78 -4.21 -11.69
C LEU A 315 4.30 -3.54 -12.97
N VAL A 316 2.98 -3.45 -13.18
CA VAL A 316 2.41 -2.80 -14.36
C VAL A 316 2.72 -1.30 -14.39
N LEU A 317 2.68 -0.63 -13.24
CA LEU A 317 3.11 0.77 -13.12
C LEU A 317 4.60 0.93 -13.46
N CYS A 318 5.46 0.08 -12.91
CA CYS A 318 6.89 0.06 -13.25
C CYS A 318 7.10 -0.17 -14.76
N ILE A 319 6.39 -1.14 -15.35
CA ILE A 319 6.44 -1.42 -16.79
C ILE A 319 6.09 -0.16 -17.59
N ARG A 320 4.96 0.48 -17.28
CA ARG A 320 4.51 1.68 -17.98
C ARG A 320 5.56 2.78 -17.90
N PHE A 321 5.93 3.19 -16.70
CA PHE A 321 6.72 4.41 -16.50
C PHE A 321 8.19 4.21 -16.88
N MET A 322 8.77 3.04 -16.65
CA MET A 322 10.14 2.77 -17.13
C MET A 322 10.20 2.66 -18.65
N SER A 323 9.16 2.12 -19.30
CA SER A 323 9.07 2.14 -20.76
C SER A 323 8.94 3.56 -21.30
N GLU A 324 8.10 4.39 -20.68
CA GLU A 324 7.93 5.80 -21.07
C GLU A 324 9.23 6.61 -20.85
N LEU A 325 9.96 6.36 -19.76
CA LEU A 325 11.28 6.93 -19.50
C LEU A 325 12.31 6.53 -20.56
N LEU A 326 12.41 5.24 -20.90
CA LEU A 326 13.33 4.74 -21.93
C LEU A 326 12.97 5.28 -23.33
N GLY A 327 11.69 5.53 -23.58
CA GLY A 327 11.19 6.14 -24.81
C GLY A 327 11.33 7.66 -24.86
N GLY A 328 11.91 8.31 -23.83
CA GLY A 328 12.07 9.76 -23.78
C GLY A 328 10.75 10.53 -23.63
N LYS A 329 9.69 9.90 -23.13
CA LYS A 329 8.36 10.53 -22.96
C LYS A 329 8.21 11.27 -21.63
N LEU A 330 9.08 10.98 -20.67
CA LEU A 330 9.16 11.64 -19.38
C LEU A 330 10.61 11.67 -18.92
N GLU A 331 10.93 12.59 -18.00
CA GLU A 331 12.25 12.70 -17.38
C GLU A 331 12.11 12.61 -15.86
N LEU A 332 13.08 11.97 -15.20
CA LEU A 332 13.12 11.87 -13.74
C LEU A 332 14.26 12.72 -13.16
N PRO A 333 14.16 13.14 -11.89
CA PRO A 333 15.26 13.83 -11.20
C PRO A 333 16.55 12.99 -11.22
N ARG A 334 17.61 13.61 -11.74
CA ARG A 334 18.95 13.00 -11.80
C ARG A 334 19.56 12.88 -10.40
N ALA A 335 20.49 11.93 -10.25
CA ALA A 335 21.28 11.77 -9.04
C ALA A 335 22.01 13.07 -8.65
N ARG A 336 21.90 13.48 -7.38
CA ARG A 336 22.63 14.64 -6.83
C ARG A 336 24.12 14.32 -6.68
N ASN A 337 24.42 13.15 -6.14
CA ASN A 337 25.78 12.62 -6.04
C ASN A 337 25.92 11.36 -6.91
N ARG A 338 26.45 11.55 -8.12
CA ARG A 338 26.69 10.45 -9.08
C ARG A 338 27.75 9.44 -8.64
N LEU A 339 28.58 9.80 -7.66
CA LEU A 339 29.62 8.92 -7.13
C LEU A 339 29.12 8.00 -6.01
N SER A 340 27.89 8.22 -5.50
CA SER A 340 27.29 7.31 -4.52
C SER A 340 27.04 5.94 -5.13
N ARG A 341 27.12 4.88 -4.32
CA ARG A 341 27.01 3.49 -4.82
C ARG A 341 25.61 3.21 -5.36
N LEU A 342 24.57 3.80 -4.75
CA LEU A 342 23.20 3.70 -5.24
C LEU A 342 23.00 4.39 -6.58
N ALA A 343 23.61 5.57 -6.80
CA ALA A 343 23.56 6.25 -8.09
C ALA A 343 24.31 5.47 -9.18
N GLN A 344 25.47 4.89 -8.86
CA GLN A 344 26.21 4.04 -9.80
C GLN A 344 25.42 2.78 -10.18
N ARG A 345 24.70 2.18 -9.21
CA ARG A 345 23.82 1.03 -9.48
C ARG A 345 22.66 1.40 -10.41
N GLU A 346 22.00 2.53 -10.15
CA GLU A 346 20.95 3.05 -11.03
C GLU A 346 21.48 3.28 -12.45
N GLU A 347 22.61 3.97 -12.59
CA GLU A 347 23.21 4.28 -13.89
C GLU A 347 23.59 3.00 -14.67
N LYS A 348 24.14 2.00 -13.97
CA LYS A 348 24.47 0.70 -14.56
C LYS A 348 23.23 0.00 -15.09
N LEU A 349 22.14 -0.04 -14.32
CA LEU A 349 20.88 -0.63 -14.75
C LEU A 349 20.23 0.15 -15.90
N MET A 350 20.24 1.48 -15.84
CA MET A 350 19.73 2.35 -16.90
C MET A 350 20.50 2.11 -18.21
N THR A 351 21.83 2.02 -18.13
CA THR A 351 22.70 1.75 -19.28
C THR A 351 22.44 0.37 -19.89
N ASP A 352 22.33 -0.69 -19.06
CA ASP A 352 21.96 -2.03 -19.53
C ASP A 352 20.59 -2.03 -20.24
N MET A 353 19.62 -1.30 -19.68
CA MET A 353 18.27 -1.19 -20.26
C MET A 353 18.27 -0.45 -21.60
N LYS A 354 19.01 0.65 -21.72
CA LYS A 354 19.18 1.39 -22.99
C LYS A 354 19.88 0.54 -24.04
N SER A 355 20.98 -0.14 -23.69
CA SER A 355 21.69 -1.04 -24.60
C SER A 355 20.80 -2.19 -25.10
N ARG A 356 19.99 -2.78 -24.21
CA ARG A 356 19.00 -3.79 -24.61
C ARG A 356 17.96 -3.23 -25.56
N LEU A 357 17.48 -2.03 -25.29
CA LEU A 357 16.48 -1.36 -26.11
C LEU A 357 17.01 -1.08 -27.52
N GLU A 358 18.25 -0.61 -27.63
CA GLU A 358 18.93 -0.42 -28.92
C GLU A 358 19.05 -1.73 -29.69
N ARG A 359 19.48 -2.81 -29.03
CA ARG A 359 19.66 -4.13 -29.64
C ARG A 359 18.35 -4.74 -30.17
N ILE A 360 17.21 -4.40 -29.59
CA ILE A 360 15.90 -4.88 -30.07
C ILE A 360 15.26 -3.96 -31.11
N GLY A 361 15.93 -2.89 -31.54
CA GLY A 361 15.42 -1.97 -32.57
C GLY A 361 14.80 -0.66 -32.04
N GLY A 362 14.97 -0.35 -30.76
CA GLY A 362 14.53 0.89 -30.14
C GLY A 362 13.07 0.88 -29.64
N TYR A 363 12.62 2.02 -29.11
CA TYR A 363 11.30 2.15 -28.46
C TYR A 363 10.10 1.93 -29.40
N LYS A 364 10.30 2.01 -30.72
CA LYS A 364 9.24 1.65 -31.70
C LYS A 364 8.77 0.20 -31.53
N GLU A 365 9.63 -0.69 -31.04
CA GLU A 365 9.34 -2.10 -30.79
C GLU A 365 8.70 -2.38 -29.42
N HIS A 366 8.27 -1.35 -28.67
CA HIS A 366 7.75 -1.49 -27.29
C HIS A 366 6.51 -2.39 -27.13
N ARG A 367 5.88 -2.84 -28.22
CA ARG A 367 4.76 -3.79 -28.23
C ARG A 367 5.14 -5.17 -28.76
N GLY A 368 6.39 -5.38 -29.15
CA GLY A 368 6.87 -6.64 -29.72
C GLY A 368 7.38 -7.64 -28.67
N HIS A 369 7.46 -8.91 -29.06
CA HIS A 369 7.96 -10.00 -28.22
C HIS A 369 9.39 -9.77 -27.70
N ALA A 370 10.24 -9.08 -28.46
CA ALA A 370 11.60 -8.78 -28.03
C ALA A 370 11.62 -7.81 -26.84
N PHE A 371 10.73 -6.81 -26.81
CA PHE A 371 10.59 -5.87 -25.69
C PHE A 371 10.03 -6.57 -24.46
N ASP A 372 9.01 -7.41 -24.63
CA ASP A 372 8.46 -8.27 -23.59
C ASP A 372 9.56 -9.14 -22.93
N ARG A 373 10.38 -9.81 -23.72
CA ARG A 373 11.42 -10.71 -23.20
C ARG A 373 12.59 -9.99 -22.55
N HIS A 374 12.99 -8.83 -23.08
CA HIS A 374 14.27 -8.20 -22.72
C HIS A 374 14.15 -6.96 -21.84
N ILE A 375 13.03 -6.25 -21.89
CA ILE A 375 12.83 -4.98 -21.16
C ILE A 375 11.86 -5.15 -19.99
N LEU A 376 10.65 -5.64 -20.24
CA LEU A 376 9.58 -5.67 -19.22
C LEU A 376 9.98 -6.31 -17.87
N PRO A 377 10.68 -7.45 -17.82
CA PRO A 377 11.04 -8.12 -16.56
C PRO A 377 12.00 -7.30 -15.68
N ARG A 378 12.69 -6.31 -16.25
CA ARG A 378 13.69 -5.47 -15.57
C ARG A 378 13.11 -4.13 -15.11
N CYS A 379 11.92 -3.75 -15.57
CA CYS A 379 11.31 -2.46 -15.25
C CYS A 379 11.12 -2.29 -13.74
N ARG A 380 10.69 -3.34 -13.02
CA ARG A 380 10.55 -3.26 -11.56
C ARG A 380 11.88 -3.06 -10.85
N THR A 381 12.90 -3.83 -11.21
CA THR A 381 14.25 -3.69 -10.64
C THR A 381 14.84 -2.30 -10.88
N LEU A 382 14.63 -1.74 -12.08
CA LEU A 382 15.07 -0.37 -12.39
C LEU A 382 14.33 0.66 -11.53
N ALA A 383 13.01 0.57 -11.42
CA ALA A 383 12.21 1.47 -10.60
C ALA A 383 12.60 1.40 -9.11
N GLU A 384 12.78 0.19 -8.57
CA GLU A 384 13.24 -0.02 -7.19
C GLU A 384 14.65 0.58 -6.98
N SER A 385 15.57 0.43 -7.94
CA SER A 385 16.91 1.03 -7.84
C SER A 385 16.87 2.56 -7.86
N ILE A 386 16.04 3.16 -8.72
CA ILE A 386 15.85 4.62 -8.78
C ILE A 386 15.28 5.11 -7.44
N GLY A 387 14.24 4.44 -6.94
CA GLY A 387 13.62 4.82 -5.68
C GLY A 387 14.53 4.65 -4.47
N ASN A 388 15.38 3.62 -4.45
CA ASN A 388 16.39 3.45 -3.39
C ASN A 388 17.37 4.62 -3.35
N ARG A 389 17.89 5.06 -4.49
CA ARG A 389 18.75 6.26 -4.56
C ARG A 389 17.98 7.50 -4.10
N MET A 390 16.78 7.74 -4.63
CA MET A 390 15.98 8.92 -4.26
C MET A 390 15.66 8.96 -2.76
N ALA A 391 15.34 7.81 -2.17
CA ALA A 391 15.10 7.70 -0.74
C ALA A 391 16.35 8.02 0.10
N TYR A 392 17.53 7.55 -0.33
CA TYR A 392 18.81 7.91 0.31
C TYR A 392 19.06 9.42 0.24
N GLU A 393 18.91 10.04 -0.93
CA GLU A 393 19.13 11.48 -1.10
C GLU A 393 18.10 12.33 -0.33
N ALA A 394 16.86 11.84 -0.21
CA ALA A 394 15.83 12.46 0.61
C ALA A 394 16.18 12.39 2.10
N ALA A 395 16.64 11.24 2.57
CA ALA A 395 17.11 11.02 3.93
C ALA A 395 18.35 11.86 4.29
N GLU A 396 19.31 11.97 3.38
CA GLU A 396 20.49 12.82 3.53
C GLU A 396 20.07 14.30 3.64
N LYS A 397 19.18 14.77 2.76
CA LYS A 397 18.64 16.14 2.82
C LYS A 397 17.86 16.40 4.11
N TRP A 398 17.14 15.41 4.60
CA TRP A 398 16.40 15.48 5.87
C TRP A 398 17.32 15.58 7.09
N GLY A 399 18.61 15.26 6.94
CA GLY A 399 19.59 15.29 8.01
C GLY A 399 19.58 14.02 8.87
N LEU A 400 19.26 12.86 8.28
CA LEU A 400 19.42 11.59 9.00
C LEU A 400 20.90 11.29 9.28
N PRO A 401 21.23 10.67 10.43
CA PRO A 401 22.62 10.35 10.79
C PRO A 401 23.31 9.45 9.76
N SER A 402 24.63 9.60 9.62
CA SER A 402 25.43 8.86 8.64
C SER A 402 25.42 7.35 8.86
N GLU A 403 25.23 6.89 10.10
CA GLU A 403 25.09 5.48 10.47
C GLU A 403 23.83 4.87 9.84
N VAL A 404 22.72 5.63 9.87
CA VAL A 404 21.44 5.21 9.25
C VAL A 404 21.58 5.16 7.73
N LEU A 405 22.21 6.18 7.13
CA LEU A 405 22.44 6.25 5.69
C LEU A 405 23.33 5.09 5.21
N THR A 406 24.39 4.79 5.95
CA THR A 406 25.31 3.68 5.65
C THR A 406 24.58 2.34 5.70
N LEU A 407 23.80 2.08 6.75
CA LEU A 407 23.03 0.83 6.83
C LEU A 407 21.97 0.75 5.72
N TYR A 408 21.29 1.85 5.39
CA TYR A 408 20.30 1.88 4.31
C TYR A 408 20.91 1.56 2.94
N GLU A 409 22.08 2.13 2.63
CA GLU A 409 22.82 1.79 1.41
C GLU A 409 23.12 0.28 1.35
N ARG A 410 23.59 -0.31 2.44
CA ARG A 410 23.92 -1.74 2.52
C ARG A 410 22.70 -2.65 2.39
N ILE A 411 21.56 -2.28 3.01
CA ILE A 411 20.26 -2.95 2.80
C ILE A 411 19.90 -2.95 1.32
N CYS A 412 19.99 -1.79 0.66
CA CYS A 412 19.66 -1.65 -0.75
C CYS A 412 20.60 -2.47 -1.65
N MET A 413 21.87 -2.60 -1.27
CA MET A 413 22.89 -3.38 -1.98
C MET A 413 22.81 -4.88 -1.72
N GLY A 414 22.00 -5.34 -0.75
CA GLY A 414 21.89 -6.75 -0.38
C GLY A 414 23.12 -7.26 0.39
N GLU A 415 23.76 -6.37 1.16
CA GLU A 415 24.98 -6.65 1.91
C GLU A 415 24.66 -6.98 3.37
N ASP A 416 25.53 -7.75 4.03
CA ASP A 416 25.36 -8.11 5.44
C ASP A 416 25.47 -6.89 6.36
N LEU A 417 24.43 -6.54 7.12
CA LEU A 417 24.36 -5.31 7.92
C LEU A 417 25.38 -5.21 9.05
N ASP A 418 25.82 -6.33 9.60
CA ASP A 418 26.89 -6.39 10.61
C ASP A 418 27.96 -7.39 10.15
N PRO A 419 28.88 -6.96 9.27
CA PRO A 419 29.94 -7.82 8.78
C PRO A 419 30.93 -8.05 9.92
N LEU A 420 30.60 -8.97 10.82
CA LEU A 420 31.55 -9.52 11.76
C LEU A 420 32.56 -10.30 10.94
N HIS A 421 33.72 -9.67 10.75
CA HIS A 421 35.01 -10.28 10.40
C HIS A 421 34.90 -11.47 9.42
N THR A 422 35.15 -11.22 8.13
CA THR A 422 35.63 -12.30 7.25
C THR A 422 36.76 -13.02 7.97
N VAL A 423 36.59 -14.32 8.23
CA VAL A 423 37.56 -15.16 8.93
C VAL A 423 38.81 -15.26 8.08
N GLU A 424 39.73 -14.31 8.22
CA GLU A 424 41.13 -14.45 7.84
C GLU A 424 41.99 -14.73 9.08
N PRO A 425 43.13 -15.44 8.94
CA PRO A 425 43.78 -16.09 10.07
C PRO A 425 44.33 -15.09 11.10
N LEU A 426 43.92 -15.31 12.35
CA LEU A 426 44.45 -14.84 13.64
C LEU A 426 45.85 -14.21 13.59
N THR A 427 45.98 -12.95 13.18
CA THR A 427 47.15 -12.11 13.48
C THR A 427 46.81 -10.67 13.15
N GLN A 428 46.16 -9.98 14.09
CA GLN A 428 46.34 -8.57 14.43
C GLN A 428 45.10 -8.11 15.23
N GLU A 429 45.32 -7.44 16.35
CA GLU A 429 44.28 -6.70 17.06
C GLU A 429 43.68 -5.65 16.11
N HIS A 430 42.39 -5.72 15.81
CA HIS A 430 41.77 -4.90 14.76
C HIS A 430 40.55 -4.14 15.26
N LEU A 431 40.54 -2.82 15.00
CA LEU A 431 39.41 -1.94 15.22
C LEU A 431 38.16 -2.43 14.46
N PRO A 432 36.94 -2.27 15.00
CA PRO A 432 35.71 -2.62 14.29
C PRO A 432 35.58 -1.85 12.98
N SER A 433 35.07 -2.51 11.94
CA SER A 433 34.76 -1.85 10.66
C SER A 433 33.77 -0.69 10.89
N GLN A 434 33.83 0.37 10.09
CA GLN A 434 32.88 1.49 10.18
C GLN A 434 31.42 1.01 10.09
N SER A 435 31.15 -0.07 9.33
CA SER A 435 29.82 -0.66 9.22
C SER A 435 29.36 -1.33 10.52
N SER A 436 30.22 -2.07 11.21
CA SER A 436 29.92 -2.66 12.52
C SER A 436 29.74 -1.59 13.60
N ALA A 437 30.47 -0.47 13.51
CA ALA A 437 30.23 0.69 14.38
C ALA A 437 28.84 1.31 14.15
N SER A 438 28.47 1.56 12.89
CA SER A 438 27.13 2.07 12.52
C SER A 438 26.01 1.14 12.99
N TYR A 439 26.18 -0.17 12.82
CA TYR A 439 25.21 -1.18 13.27
C TYR A 439 25.01 -1.12 14.79
N ASN A 440 26.10 -1.11 15.56
CA ASN A 440 26.04 -1.07 17.02
C ASN A 440 25.43 0.24 17.54
N THR A 441 25.73 1.38 16.93
CA THR A 441 25.12 2.67 17.27
C THR A 441 23.60 2.65 17.05
N VAL A 442 23.16 2.18 15.88
CA VAL A 442 21.72 2.08 15.57
C VAL A 442 21.03 1.06 16.48
N LEU A 443 21.65 -0.09 16.74
CA LEU A 443 21.10 -1.08 17.67
C LEU A 443 20.96 -0.51 19.09
N ALA A 444 21.96 0.23 19.59
CA ALA A 444 21.88 0.88 20.89
C ALA A 444 20.72 1.88 20.97
N GLN A 445 20.48 2.65 19.89
CA GLN A 445 19.33 3.54 19.80
C GLN A 445 18.01 2.76 19.82
N ILE A 446 17.88 1.67 19.06
CA ILE A 446 16.67 0.84 19.06
C ILE A 446 16.38 0.29 20.46
N ARG A 447 17.40 -0.18 21.19
CA ARG A 447 17.26 -0.68 22.56
C ARG A 447 16.82 0.41 23.53
N SER A 448 17.42 1.59 23.43
CA SER A 448 17.04 2.76 24.23
C SER A 448 15.58 3.15 23.97
N GLU A 449 15.19 3.26 22.69
CA GLU A 449 13.82 3.54 22.30
C GLU A 449 12.87 2.45 22.83
N SER A 450 13.24 1.17 22.80
CA SER A 450 12.42 0.02 23.27
C SER A 450 12.02 0.08 24.75
N ILE A 451 12.75 0.83 25.56
CA ILE A 451 12.49 0.97 27.01
C ILE A 451 11.67 2.24 27.30
N SER A 452 11.76 3.26 26.45
CA SER A 452 11.04 4.52 26.61
C SER A 452 9.71 4.54 25.86
N GLN A 453 8.74 5.31 26.36
CA GLN A 453 7.50 5.54 25.63
C GLN A 453 7.76 6.48 24.44
N SER A 454 7.18 6.16 23.29
CA SER A 454 7.29 6.93 22.05
C SER A 454 5.91 7.17 21.45
N ASP A 455 5.78 8.21 20.61
CA ASP A 455 4.54 8.51 19.88
C ASP A 455 3.99 7.32 19.09
N ILE A 456 4.88 6.41 18.65
CA ILE A 456 4.47 5.20 17.94
C ILE A 456 3.65 4.24 18.81
N ASP A 457 3.83 4.27 20.13
CA ASP A 457 3.16 3.37 21.06
C ASP A 457 1.65 3.63 21.11
N HIS A 458 1.18 4.82 20.71
CA HIS A 458 -0.24 5.11 20.53
C HIS A 458 -0.90 4.25 19.43
N TYR A 459 -0.10 3.68 18.53
CA TYR A 459 -0.58 2.84 17.43
C TYR A 459 -0.32 1.34 17.66
N VAL A 460 0.42 1.00 18.73
CA VAL A 460 0.74 -0.38 19.11
C VAL A 460 -0.36 -0.91 20.02
N THR A 461 -1.14 -1.88 19.52
CA THR A 461 -2.17 -2.60 20.30
C THR A 461 -1.81 -4.04 20.55
N ALA A 462 -0.58 -4.46 20.21
CA ALA A 462 -0.14 -5.84 20.33
C ALA A 462 0.07 -6.20 21.82
N PRO A 463 -0.66 -7.19 22.38
CA PRO A 463 -0.56 -7.53 23.79
C PRO A 463 0.82 -8.07 24.20
N ILE A 464 1.62 -8.56 23.24
CA ILE A 464 2.99 -9.04 23.50
C ILE A 464 4.00 -7.96 23.87
N THR A 465 3.60 -6.69 23.93
CA THR A 465 4.49 -5.57 24.22
C THR A 465 4.71 -5.31 25.71
N SER A 466 3.82 -5.77 26.61
CA SER A 466 4.03 -5.73 28.06
C SER A 466 3.42 -6.95 28.79
N ASP A 467 3.89 -7.26 30.00
CA ASP A 467 3.31 -8.35 30.80
C ASP A 467 1.87 -8.02 31.20
N LYS A 468 1.61 -6.77 31.56
CA LYS A 468 0.27 -6.26 31.90
C LYS A 468 -0.71 -6.42 30.74
N SER A 469 -0.31 -6.03 29.52
CA SER A 469 -1.16 -6.18 28.33
C SER A 469 -1.37 -7.65 27.97
N TRP A 470 -0.34 -8.48 28.14
CA TRP A 470 -0.43 -9.92 27.88
C TRP A 470 -1.37 -10.60 28.86
N GLU A 471 -1.26 -10.33 30.16
CA GLU A 471 -2.14 -10.87 31.19
C GLU A 471 -3.60 -10.41 30.98
N SER A 472 -3.82 -9.13 30.69
CA SER A 472 -5.15 -8.61 30.35
C SER A 472 -5.74 -9.32 29.13
N PHE A 473 -4.93 -9.59 28.11
CA PHE A 473 -5.37 -10.34 26.92
C PHE A 473 -5.71 -11.79 27.28
N MET A 474 -4.84 -12.48 28.02
CA MET A 474 -5.07 -13.86 28.47
C MET A 474 -6.36 -13.99 29.27
N ASN A 475 -6.65 -13.05 30.17
CA ASN A 475 -7.89 -13.02 30.97
C ASN A 475 -9.15 -12.77 30.13
N SER A 476 -9.01 -12.23 28.92
CA SER A 476 -10.13 -12.04 27.98
C SER A 476 -10.43 -13.27 27.13
N LEU A 477 -9.52 -14.25 27.09
CA LEU A 477 -9.69 -15.46 26.28
C LEU A 477 -10.68 -16.41 26.94
N GLN A 478 -11.49 -17.07 26.11
CA GLN A 478 -12.34 -18.15 26.58
C GLN A 478 -11.46 -19.34 27.02
N ALA A 479 -11.52 -19.65 28.31
CA ALA A 479 -10.87 -20.83 28.87
C ALA A 479 -11.88 -21.99 28.98
N PHE A 480 -11.50 -23.15 28.48
CA PHE A 480 -12.24 -24.39 28.67
C PHE A 480 -11.60 -25.16 29.82
N LYS A 481 -12.29 -25.22 30.96
CA LYS A 481 -11.81 -25.84 32.21
C LYS A 481 -12.57 -27.13 32.52
N SER A 482 -11.99 -27.97 33.37
CA SER A 482 -12.68 -29.18 33.86
C SER A 482 -14.01 -28.79 34.53
N PRO A 483 -15.10 -29.57 34.34
CA PRO A 483 -16.37 -29.34 35.04
C PRO A 483 -16.22 -29.29 36.57
N GLU A 484 -15.24 -30.00 37.13
CA GLU A 484 -14.96 -30.06 38.57
C GLU A 484 -14.43 -28.73 39.13
N GLU A 485 -13.86 -27.86 38.31
CA GLU A 485 -13.38 -26.54 38.70
C GLU A 485 -14.51 -25.49 38.80
N PHE A 486 -15.74 -25.83 38.41
CA PHE A 486 -16.94 -24.99 38.60
C PHE A 486 -17.67 -25.27 39.93
N ILE A 487 -17.27 -26.33 40.64
CA ILE A 487 -17.81 -26.64 41.96
C ILE A 487 -17.07 -25.76 42.97
N THR A 488 -17.68 -24.61 43.30
CA THR A 488 -17.24 -23.85 44.48
C THR A 488 -17.32 -24.79 45.68
N PRO A 489 -16.25 -25.00 46.47
CA PRO A 489 -16.36 -25.85 47.64
C PRO A 489 -17.38 -25.23 48.60
N LEU A 490 -18.47 -25.94 48.85
CA LEU A 490 -19.51 -25.66 49.84
C LEU A 490 -18.98 -25.61 51.29
N SER A 491 -17.68 -25.49 51.51
CA SER A 491 -17.04 -25.50 52.84
C SER A 491 -16.79 -24.10 53.43
N LYS A 492 -17.49 -23.07 52.93
CA LYS A 492 -17.60 -21.75 53.60
C LYS A 492 -19.04 -21.20 53.58
N LEU A 493 -20.00 -22.04 53.98
CA LEU A 493 -21.31 -21.60 54.48
C LEU A 493 -21.52 -22.13 55.90
#